data_AF-X0TYZ9-F1
#
_entry.id   AF-X0TYZ9-F1
#
_cell.length_a   1.000
_cell.length_b   1.000
_cell.length_c   1.000
_cell.angle_alpha   90.00
_cell.angle_beta   90.00
_cell.angle_gamma   90.00
#
_symmetry.space_group_name_H-M   'P 1'
#
loop_
_entity.id
_entity.type
_entity.pdbx_description
1 polymer ?
#
loop_
_entity_poly.entity_id
_entity_poly.type
_entity_poly.pdbx_seq_one_letter_code
_entity_poly.pdbx_strand_id
1 'polypeptide(L)'
;MSRRRKRRVQDKWRMKEWYNVNSPAYFGGKVIALVPASSAENMMGRTIETTLYDITGDFSQQHLKLNFQVIRLKGIDAETIFKGHEYTGDYLRSLVRRGNTR
;
A
#
# COMPACT_ATOMS: atom_id res chain seq x y z
N MET A 1 -35.72 -34.48 13.19
CA MET A 1 -35.34 -33.12 12.75
C MET A 1 -33.88 -32.86 13.09
N SER A 2 -33.00 -32.74 12.08
CA SER A 2 -31.59 -32.45 12.31
C SER A 2 -31.42 -31.01 12.81
N ARG A 3 -30.99 -30.86 14.07
CA ARG A 3 -30.71 -29.56 14.68
C ARG A 3 -29.45 -29.01 14.04
N ARG A 4 -29.62 -28.18 13.00
CA ARG A 4 -28.54 -27.47 12.31
C ARG A 4 -27.73 -26.68 13.35
N ARG A 5 -26.57 -27.21 13.77
CA ARG A 5 -25.64 -26.53 14.70
C ARG A 5 -25.33 -25.17 14.09
N LYS A 6 -25.81 -24.09 14.73
CA LYS A 6 -25.38 -22.72 14.40
C LYS A 6 -23.87 -22.69 14.58
N ARG A 7 -23.12 -22.55 13.49
CA ARG A 7 -21.67 -22.29 13.53
C ARG A 7 -21.46 -21.06 14.42
N ARG A 8 -20.57 -21.17 15.40
CA ARG A 8 -20.16 -20.04 16.25
C ARG A 8 -19.69 -18.94 15.31
N VAL A 9 -20.37 -17.80 15.30
CA VAL A 9 -19.99 -16.64 14.49
C VAL A 9 -18.67 -16.15 15.08
N GLN A 10 -17.56 -16.55 14.45
CA GLN A 10 -16.26 -16.00 14.80
C GLN A 10 -16.08 -14.67 14.07
N ASP A 11 -15.61 -13.68 14.82
CA ASP A 11 -15.32 -12.36 14.32
C ASP A 11 -14.13 -12.43 13.36
N LYS A 12 -14.39 -12.12 12.09
CA LYS A 12 -13.40 -12.18 11.00
C LYS A 12 -12.26 -11.18 11.21
N TRP A 13 -12.47 -10.12 12.00
CA TRP A 13 -11.43 -9.12 12.23
C TRP A 13 -10.38 -9.61 13.22
N ARG A 14 -10.79 -10.36 14.24
CA ARG A 14 -9.89 -10.93 15.25
C ARG A 14 -8.96 -12.01 14.70
N MET A 15 -9.29 -12.59 13.54
CA MET A 15 -8.45 -13.56 12.84
C MET A 15 -7.38 -12.94 11.96
N LYS A 16 -7.40 -11.62 11.74
CA LYS A 16 -6.42 -10.97 10.87
C LYS A 16 -5.14 -10.69 11.64
N GLU A 17 -4.04 -10.98 11.00
CA GLU A 17 -2.72 -10.57 11.45
C GLU A 17 -2.33 -9.27 10.75
N TRP A 18 -1.57 -8.44 11.44
CA TRP A 18 -1.06 -7.18 10.92
C TRP A 18 0.34 -7.39 10.38
N TYR A 19 0.55 -6.97 9.13
CA TYR A 19 1.83 -7.05 8.45
C TYR A 19 2.40 -5.65 8.24
N ASN A 20 3.70 -5.49 8.48
CA ASN A 20 4.42 -4.26 8.20
C ASN A 20 4.82 -4.27 6.73
N VAL A 21 4.48 -3.22 6.01
CA VAL A 21 4.88 -3.09 4.60
C VAL A 21 6.06 -2.14 4.53
N ASN A 22 7.20 -2.68 4.11
CA ASN A 22 8.44 -1.95 4.03
C ASN A 22 8.67 -1.48 2.59
N SER A 23 9.13 -0.24 2.45
CA SER A 23 9.61 0.29 1.19
C SER A 23 10.84 -0.52 0.71
N PRO A 24 11.11 -0.57 -0.59
CA PRO A 24 12.32 -1.19 -1.11
C PRO A 24 13.59 -0.55 -0.52
N ALA A 25 14.70 -1.29 -0.50
CA ALA A 25 15.96 -0.83 0.08
C ALA A 25 16.48 0.48 -0.52
N TYR A 26 16.27 0.72 -1.82
CA TYR A 26 16.68 1.96 -2.50
C TYR A 26 15.86 3.19 -2.11
N PHE A 27 14.72 3.02 -1.43
CA PHE A 27 13.92 4.10 -0.84
C PHE A 27 14.17 4.28 0.66
N GLY A 28 15.16 3.58 1.23
CA GLY A 28 15.53 3.72 2.64
C GLY A 28 14.84 2.74 3.59
N GLY A 29 14.10 1.75 3.08
CA GLY A 29 13.58 0.64 3.91
C GLY A 29 12.56 1.04 4.98
N LYS A 30 11.90 2.19 4.83
CA LYS A 30 10.91 2.69 5.79
C LYS A 30 9.62 1.86 5.78
N VAL A 31 8.97 1.77 6.93
CA VAL A 31 7.64 1.18 7.06
C VAL A 31 6.63 2.17 6.46
N ILE A 32 5.96 1.77 5.39
CA ILE A 32 4.97 2.60 4.67
C ILE A 32 3.59 2.43 5.30
N ALA A 33 3.18 1.18 5.57
CA ALA A 33 1.82 0.88 5.98
C ALA A 33 1.73 -0.37 6.85
N LEU A 34 0.70 -0.41 7.69
CA LEU A 34 0.27 -1.57 8.45
C LEU A 34 -0.97 -2.16 7.76
N VAL A 35 -0.85 -3.36 7.23
CA VAL A 35 -1.91 -3.98 6.43
C VAL A 35 -2.42 -5.24 7.13
N PRO A 36 -3.73 -5.34 7.42
CA PRO A 36 -4.29 -6.55 7.97
C PRO A 36 -4.52 -7.59 6.85
N ALA A 37 -4.05 -8.81 7.07
CA ALA A 37 -4.28 -9.95 6.18
C ALA A 37 -4.65 -11.20 6.98
N SER A 38 -5.52 -12.04 6.42
CA SER A 38 -5.95 -13.29 7.06
C SER A 38 -4.95 -14.44 6.87
N SER A 39 -4.04 -14.32 5.88
CA SER A 39 -2.99 -15.28 5.57
C SER A 39 -1.91 -14.56 4.76
N ALA A 40 -0.67 -15.03 4.84
CA ALA A 40 0.48 -14.54 4.07
C ALA A 40 0.20 -14.56 2.55
N GLU A 41 -0.46 -15.58 2.03
CA GLU A 41 -0.79 -15.70 0.59
C GLU A 41 -1.65 -14.54 0.09
N ASN A 42 -2.57 -14.04 0.93
CA ASN A 42 -3.46 -12.94 0.57
C ASN A 42 -2.76 -11.59 0.54
N MET A 43 -1.56 -11.49 1.12
CA MET A 43 -0.77 -10.26 1.17
C MET A 43 0.15 -10.12 -0.06
N MET A 44 0.52 -11.25 -0.68
CA MET A 44 1.31 -11.29 -1.90
C MET A 44 0.56 -10.63 -3.07
N GLY A 45 1.26 -9.83 -3.87
CA GLY A 45 0.69 -9.17 -5.05
C GLY A 45 -0.19 -7.95 -4.75
N ARG A 46 -0.40 -7.58 -3.48
CA ARG A 46 -1.08 -6.33 -3.14
C ARG A 46 -0.25 -5.13 -3.60
N THR A 47 -0.93 -4.16 -4.18
CA THR A 47 -0.34 -2.85 -4.52
C THR A 47 -0.76 -1.84 -3.48
N ILE A 48 0.19 -1.08 -2.96
CA ILE A 48 0.01 -0.06 -1.94
C ILE A 48 0.47 1.26 -2.53
N GLU A 49 -0.39 2.26 -2.42
CA GLU A 49 -0.11 3.62 -2.84
C GLU A 49 0.38 4.44 -1.64
N THR A 50 1.44 5.21 -1.84
CA THR A 50 1.97 6.15 -0.84
C THR A 50 2.52 7.38 -1.55
N THR A 51 2.70 8.48 -0.83
CA THR A 51 3.32 9.67 -1.41
C THR A 51 4.83 9.62 -1.27
N LEU A 52 5.57 10.28 -2.17
CA LEU A 52 7.02 10.41 -2.00
C LEU A 52 7.38 11.17 -0.71
N TYR A 53 6.50 12.09 -0.29
CA TYR A 53 6.60 12.80 0.98
C TYR A 53 6.74 11.86 2.18
N ASP A 54 5.97 10.78 2.25
CA ASP A 54 6.02 9.85 3.39
C ASP A 54 7.38 9.14 3.50
N ILE A 55 8.11 9.02 2.37
CA ILE A 55 9.42 8.37 2.31
C ILE A 55 10.54 9.37 2.57
N THR A 56 10.54 10.53 1.90
CA THR A 56 11.66 11.49 1.96
C THR A 56 11.47 12.57 3.02
N GLY A 57 10.24 12.86 3.42
CA GLY A 57 9.89 13.97 4.31
C GLY A 57 9.90 15.34 3.62
N ASP A 58 10.06 15.40 2.30
CA ASP A 58 10.03 16.65 1.55
C ASP A 58 8.61 17.00 1.07
N PHE A 59 8.07 18.10 1.58
CA PHE A 59 6.72 18.58 1.27
C PHE A 59 6.57 18.99 -0.20
N SER A 60 7.65 19.36 -0.89
CA SER A 60 7.60 19.74 -2.31
C SER A 60 7.08 18.61 -3.21
N GLN A 61 7.28 17.35 -2.79
CA GLN A 61 6.98 16.15 -3.57
C GLN A 61 5.70 15.43 -3.13
N GLN A 62 4.81 16.09 -2.40
CA GLN A 62 3.53 15.49 -1.96
C GLN A 62 2.64 15.08 -3.15
N HIS A 63 2.79 15.75 -4.29
CA HIS A 63 2.03 15.49 -5.51
C HIS A 63 2.45 14.22 -6.25
N LEU A 64 3.54 13.56 -5.85
CA LEU A 64 4.00 12.31 -6.45
C LEU A 64 3.45 11.11 -5.66
N LYS A 65 2.59 10.32 -6.31
CA LYS A 65 2.06 9.05 -5.82
C LYS A 65 2.94 7.92 -6.32
N LEU A 66 3.31 7.02 -5.43
CA LEU A 66 4.14 5.85 -5.69
C LEU A 66 3.34 4.59 -5.43
N ASN A 67 3.42 3.64 -6.35
CA ASN A 67 2.77 2.36 -6.25
C ASN A 67 3.82 1.28 -5.97
N PHE A 68 3.68 0.63 -4.81
CA PHE A 68 4.54 -0.45 -4.38
C PHE A 68 3.78 -1.78 -4.40
N GLN A 69 4.38 -2.82 -4.98
CA GLN A 69 3.79 -4.15 -5.01
C GLN A 69 4.53 -5.09 -4.06
N VAL A 70 3.81 -5.82 -3.23
CA VAL A 70 4.38 -6.82 -2.33
C VAL A 70 4.83 -8.05 -3.12
N ILE A 71 6.12 -8.37 -3.05
CA ILE A 71 6.71 -9.54 -3.73
C ILE A 71 7.05 -10.65 -2.74
N ARG A 72 7.46 -10.31 -1.52
CA ARG A 72 7.92 -11.31 -0.56
C ARG A 72 7.49 -10.94 0.85
N LEU A 73 7.25 -11.96 1.67
CA LEU A 73 7.03 -11.83 3.10
C LEU A 73 8.19 -12.48 3.85
N LYS A 74 8.71 -11.77 4.84
CA LYS A 74 9.72 -12.22 5.79
C LYS A 74 9.12 -12.17 7.18
N GLY A 75 8.33 -13.20 7.51
CA GLY A 75 7.53 -13.23 8.73
C GLY A 75 6.41 -12.19 8.67
N ILE A 76 6.51 -11.16 9.53
CA ILE A 76 5.52 -10.06 9.62
C ILE A 76 5.85 -8.92 8.64
N ASP A 77 7.11 -8.83 8.20
CA ASP A 77 7.56 -7.77 7.31
C ASP A 77 7.39 -8.16 5.85
N ALA A 78 6.78 -7.26 5.07
CA ALA A 78 6.56 -7.42 3.64
C ALA A 78 7.57 -6.59 2.85
N GLU A 79 8.35 -7.26 2.01
CA GLU A 79 9.23 -6.65 1.02
C GLU A 79 8.42 -6.27 -0.23
N THR A 80 8.56 -5.01 -0.63
CA THR A 80 7.88 -4.48 -1.81
C THR A 80 8.88 -4.17 -2.93
N ILE A 81 8.34 -4.10 -4.15
CA ILE A 81 9.01 -3.52 -5.32
C ILE A 81 8.27 -2.27 -5.75
N PHE A 82 9.00 -1.31 -6.32
CA PHE A 82 8.40 -0.20 -7.03
C PHE A 82 7.74 -0.70 -8.33
N LYS A 83 6.45 -0.44 -8.48
CA LYS A 83 5.67 -0.78 -9.68
C LYS A 83 5.56 0.39 -10.64
N GLY A 84 5.41 1.61 -10.12
CA GLY A 84 5.26 2.82 -10.92
C GLY A 84 4.93 4.03 -10.07
N HIS A 85 4.93 5.19 -10.69
CA HIS A 85 4.54 6.45 -10.06
C HIS A 85 3.49 7.16 -10.91
N GLU A 86 2.69 7.98 -10.26
CA GLU A 86 1.70 8.84 -10.89
C GLU A 86 1.74 10.21 -10.23
N TYR A 87 1.49 11.26 -11.01
CA TYR A 87 1.27 12.58 -10.44
C TYR A 87 -0.19 12.73 -10.00
N THR A 88 -0.43 13.50 -8.94
CA THR A 88 -1.80 13.85 -8.57
C THR A 88 -2.47 14.61 -9.71
N GLY A 89 -3.74 14.29 -9.97
CA GLY A 89 -4.51 14.96 -11.03
C GLY A 89 -4.73 16.46 -10.77
N ASP A 90 -4.64 16.90 -9.52
CA ASP A 90 -4.52 18.33 -9.14
C ASP A 90 -3.27 18.95 -9.76
N TYR A 91 -2.10 18.39 -9.47
CA TYR A 91 -0.83 18.93 -9.94
C TYR A 91 -0.76 18.99 -11.47
N LEU A 92 -1.20 17.93 -12.15
CA LEU A 92 -1.29 17.91 -13.62
C LEU A 92 -2.20 19.02 -14.16
N ARG A 93 -3.35 19.27 -13.53
CA ARG A 93 -4.26 20.36 -13.91
C ARG A 93 -3.66 21.74 -13.66
N SER A 94 -2.82 21.89 -12.64
CA SER A 94 -2.14 23.16 -12.34
C SER A 94 -1.09 23.54 -13.40
N LEU A 95 -0.42 22.53 -13.97
CA LEU A 95 0.59 22.69 -15.03
C LEU A 95 -0.05 23.04 -16.38
N VAL A 96 -1.16 22.38 -16.71
CA VAL A 96 -1.85 22.57 -17.99
C VAL A 96 -2.73 23.82 -17.92
N ARG A 97 -2.23 24.92 -18.48
CA ARG A 97 -2.96 26.18 -18.62
C ARG A 97 -3.34 26.45 -20.07
N ARG A 98 -4.49 27.09 -20.27
CA ARG A 98 -4.94 27.53 -21.60
C ARG A 98 -3.96 28.57 -22.16
N GLY A 99 -3.39 28.30 -23.34
CA GLY A 99 -2.46 29.19 -24.02
C GLY A 99 -0.98 28.77 -23.96
N ASN A 100 -0.64 27.68 -23.26
CA ASN A 100 0.69 27.09 -23.36
C ASN A 100 0.73 26.07 -24.51
N THR A 101 1.69 26.23 -25.42
CA THR A 101 2.05 25.19 -26.39
C THR A 101 2.77 24.06 -25.66
N ARG A 102 2.38 22.83 -25.97
CA ARG A 102 2.90 21.60 -25.36
C ARG A 102 4.34 21.31 -25.78
#